data_AF-A0A369TF57-F1
#
_entry.id   AF-A0A369TF57-F1
#
_cell.length_a   1.000
_cell.length_b   1.000
_cell.length_c   1.000
_cell.angle_alpha   90.00
_cell.angle_beta   90.00
_cell.angle_gamma   90.00
#
_symmetry.space_group_name_H-M   'P 1'
#
loop_
_entity.id
_entity.type
_entity.pdbx_description
1 polymer ?
#
loop_
_entity_poly.entity_id
_entity_poly.type
_entity_poly.pdbx_seq_one_letter_code
_entity_poly.pdbx_strand_id
1 'polypeptide(L)'
;VASILRDEDDHNYAKAKAAFTSLSKKGAEYEDDKIWFYTAIIEHPKIEKGTGIATFHVYDPIWRAALDFTKGFKKYELITAMKFKSVYAMRFYELMSGQTQPLFVSLEGSDGLRERFCLQGKYERVNDFKRYVIDAAKKELDESSPYSFVAKEEKEGKKVIGWTLFPVFFEDREDPALQEQARMAKVTARLQLENNVY
;
A
#
# COMPACT_ATOMS: atom_id res chain seq x y z
N VAL A 1 14.93 4.08 -3.78
CA VAL A 1 15.63 3.05 -4.58
C VAL A 1 14.63 1.95 -4.85
N ALA A 2 14.35 1.57 -6.10
CA ALA A 2 13.33 0.55 -6.40
C ALA A 2 13.70 -0.80 -5.79
N SER A 3 12.71 -1.56 -5.27
CA SER A 3 12.94 -2.78 -4.49
C SER A 3 13.31 -4.01 -5.31
N ILE A 4 13.05 -4.01 -6.63
CA ILE A 4 13.42 -5.10 -7.57
C ILE A 4 13.96 -4.50 -8.87
N LEU A 5 13.31 -4.68 -10.02
CA LEU A 5 13.69 -4.08 -11.30
C LEU A 5 12.83 -2.82 -11.57
N ARG A 6 13.40 -1.81 -12.22
CA ARG A 6 12.71 -0.54 -12.48
C ARG A 6 11.75 -0.63 -13.67
N ASP A 7 12.15 -1.37 -14.70
CA ASP A 7 11.45 -1.56 -15.97
C ASP A 7 11.95 -2.85 -16.64
N GLU A 8 11.38 -3.19 -17.80
CA GLU A 8 11.67 -4.42 -18.56
C GLU A 8 13.14 -4.49 -19.04
N ASP A 9 13.84 -3.36 -19.10
CA ASP A 9 15.23 -3.24 -19.54
C ASP A 9 16.25 -3.30 -18.38
N ASP A 10 15.80 -3.35 -17.13
CA ASP A 10 16.67 -3.42 -15.94
C ASP A 10 17.17 -4.86 -15.72
N HIS A 11 18.34 -5.17 -16.27
CA HIS A 11 18.98 -6.50 -16.19
C HIS A 11 19.76 -6.74 -14.88
N ASN A 12 19.46 -6.02 -13.80
CA ASN A 12 20.21 -6.13 -12.55
C ASN A 12 19.85 -7.39 -11.76
N TYR A 13 20.42 -8.53 -12.18
CA TYR A 13 20.23 -9.82 -11.52
C TYR A 13 20.68 -9.83 -10.05
N ALA A 14 21.67 -9.02 -9.66
CA ALA A 14 22.12 -8.96 -8.28
C ALA A 14 21.02 -8.36 -7.37
N LYS A 15 20.38 -7.30 -7.85
CA LYS A 15 19.25 -6.66 -7.18
C LYS A 15 18.03 -7.57 -7.10
N ALA A 16 17.68 -8.25 -8.19
CA ALA A 16 16.60 -9.23 -8.19
C ALA A 16 16.85 -10.37 -7.20
N LYS A 17 18.06 -10.97 -7.21
CA LYS A 17 18.44 -12.01 -6.25
C LYS A 17 18.35 -11.53 -4.80
N ALA A 18 18.84 -10.32 -4.52
CA ALA A 18 18.76 -9.74 -3.19
C ALA A 18 17.31 -9.51 -2.75
N ALA A 19 16.45 -9.04 -3.66
CA ALA A 19 15.03 -8.83 -3.39
C ALA A 19 14.30 -10.14 -3.07
N PHE A 20 14.41 -11.16 -3.93
CA PHE A 20 13.78 -12.46 -3.70
C PHE A 20 14.31 -13.15 -2.44
N THR A 21 15.63 -13.09 -2.19
CA THR A 21 16.23 -13.66 -0.97
C THR A 21 15.76 -12.92 0.29
N SER A 22 15.59 -11.59 0.22
CA SER A 22 15.06 -10.79 1.32
C SER A 22 13.60 -11.14 1.59
N LEU A 23 12.80 -11.32 0.53
CA LEU A 23 11.38 -11.69 0.65
C LEU A 23 11.21 -13.12 1.21
N SER A 24 12.04 -14.08 0.80
CA SER A 24 11.99 -15.45 1.32
C SER A 24 12.45 -15.59 2.76
N LYS A 25 13.18 -14.59 3.30
CA LYS A 25 13.58 -14.53 4.72
C LYS A 25 12.52 -13.89 5.60
N LYS A 26 11.52 -13.22 5.01
CA LYS A 26 10.36 -12.71 5.74
C LYS A 26 9.35 -13.84 5.85
N GLY A 27 8.65 -13.91 6.97
CA GLY A 27 7.59 -14.87 7.18
C GLY A 27 6.32 -14.24 7.72
N ALA A 28 5.25 -15.01 7.63
CA ALA A 28 3.96 -14.75 8.22
C ALA A 28 3.70 -15.81 9.30
N GLU A 29 3.17 -15.34 10.42
CA GLU A 29 2.72 -16.17 11.52
C GLU A 29 1.20 -16.21 11.52
N TYR A 30 0.65 -17.39 11.76
CA TYR A 30 -0.77 -17.60 11.96
C TYR A 30 -0.96 -18.42 13.23
N GLU A 31 -1.88 -17.97 14.08
CA GLU A 31 -2.25 -18.63 15.31
C GLU A 31 -3.76 -18.53 15.55
N ASP A 32 -4.39 -19.66 15.84
CA ASP A 32 -5.73 -19.77 16.41
C ASP A 32 -5.73 -20.74 17.61
N ASP A 33 -6.90 -21.03 18.18
CA ASP A 33 -7.04 -21.90 19.37
C ASP A 33 -6.50 -23.34 19.17
N LYS A 34 -6.22 -23.77 17.93
CA LYS A 34 -5.90 -25.16 17.56
C LYS A 34 -4.63 -25.30 16.73
N ILE A 35 -4.30 -24.30 15.92
CA ILE A 35 -3.29 -24.35 14.88
C ILE A 35 -2.38 -23.14 15.05
N TRP A 36 -1.10 -23.43 15.18
CA TRP A 36 -0.04 -22.45 15.02
C TRP A 36 0.85 -22.88 13.85
N PHE A 37 1.17 -21.95 12.96
CA PHE A 37 2.22 -22.15 11.97
C PHE A 37 2.94 -20.85 11.61
N TYR A 38 4.21 -21.01 11.26
CA TYR A 38 5.02 -19.96 10.69
C TYR A 38 5.51 -20.41 9.31
N THR A 39 5.42 -19.53 8.32
CA THR A 39 5.85 -19.82 6.95
C THR A 39 6.57 -18.62 6.35
N ALA A 40 7.51 -18.86 5.43
CA ALA A 40 8.05 -17.79 4.60
C ALA A 40 6.95 -17.19 3.70
N ILE A 41 7.09 -15.91 3.34
CA ILE A 41 6.16 -15.23 2.41
C ILE A 41 6.25 -15.86 1.01
N ILE A 42 7.48 -16.19 0.59
CA ILE A 42 7.75 -16.98 -0.61
C ILE A 42 8.80 -18.05 -0.30
N GLU A 43 8.73 -19.16 -1.02
CA GLU A 43 9.66 -20.28 -0.90
C GLU A 43 10.34 -20.58 -2.24
N HIS A 44 11.54 -21.15 -2.18
CA HIS A 44 12.31 -21.61 -3.34
C HIS A 44 12.40 -20.62 -4.53
N PRO A 45 12.77 -19.33 -4.31
CA PRO A 45 12.90 -18.40 -5.43
C PRO A 45 14.00 -18.85 -6.39
N LYS A 46 13.65 -18.91 -7.68
CA LYS A 46 14.52 -19.28 -8.80
C LYS A 46 14.45 -18.18 -9.86
N ILE A 47 15.60 -17.79 -10.41
CA ILE A 47 15.68 -16.85 -11.53
C ILE A 47 16.36 -17.56 -12.70
N GLU A 48 15.68 -17.63 -13.82
CA GLU A 48 16.21 -18.12 -15.09
C GLU A 48 16.93 -16.98 -15.81
N LYS A 49 18.26 -17.03 -15.81
CA LYS A 49 19.09 -15.98 -16.41
C LYS A 49 18.91 -15.99 -17.93
N GLY A 50 18.81 -14.81 -18.54
CA GLY A 50 18.65 -14.66 -19.98
C GLY A 50 17.21 -14.83 -20.48
N THR A 51 16.30 -15.39 -19.69
CA THR A 51 14.85 -15.43 -20.02
C THR A 51 14.06 -14.31 -19.34
N GLY A 52 14.60 -13.73 -18.27
CA GLY A 52 13.90 -12.73 -17.45
C GLY A 52 12.83 -13.33 -16.53
N ILE A 53 12.71 -14.66 -16.48
CA ILE A 53 11.66 -15.34 -15.71
C ILE A 53 12.15 -15.65 -14.28
N ALA A 54 11.34 -15.30 -13.30
CA ALA A 54 11.51 -15.72 -11.91
C ALA A 54 10.31 -16.55 -11.46
N THR A 55 10.57 -17.64 -10.74
CA THR A 55 9.56 -18.53 -10.15
C THR A 55 9.80 -18.69 -8.66
N PHE A 56 8.73 -18.85 -7.90
CA PHE A 56 8.76 -19.08 -6.46
C PHE A 56 7.45 -19.79 -6.06
N HIS A 57 7.44 -20.39 -4.87
CA HIS A 57 6.27 -21.02 -4.29
C HIS A 57 5.66 -20.12 -3.21
N VAL A 58 4.35 -20.21 -3.02
CA VAL A 58 3.62 -19.56 -1.93
C VAL A 58 2.80 -20.65 -1.24
N TYR A 59 2.87 -20.70 0.08
CA TYR A 59 2.08 -21.65 0.86
C TYR A 59 0.58 -21.38 0.70
N ASP A 60 -0.22 -22.42 0.44
CA ASP A 60 -1.63 -22.29 0.05
C ASP A 60 -2.49 -21.48 1.04
N PRO A 61 -2.38 -21.67 2.37
CA PRO A 61 -3.07 -20.81 3.35
C PRO A 61 -2.76 -19.32 3.21
N ILE A 62 -1.49 -18.94 2.98
CA ILE A 62 -1.09 -17.55 2.76
C ILE A 62 -1.67 -17.03 1.44
N TRP A 63 -1.61 -17.86 0.39
CA TRP A 63 -2.17 -17.51 -0.91
C TRP A 63 -3.69 -17.28 -0.83
N ARG A 64 -4.41 -18.15 -0.13
CA ARG A 64 -5.86 -17.99 0.11
C ARG A 64 -6.16 -16.74 0.92
N ALA A 65 -5.40 -16.47 1.97
CA ALA A 65 -5.56 -15.25 2.77
C ALA A 65 -5.34 -13.98 1.94
N ALA A 66 -4.36 -13.97 1.04
CA ALA A 66 -4.12 -12.83 0.14
C ALA A 66 -5.25 -12.60 -0.88
N LEU A 67 -6.03 -13.65 -1.20
CA LEU A 67 -7.18 -13.60 -2.10
C LEU A 67 -8.52 -13.48 -1.36
N ASP A 68 -8.52 -13.43 -0.03
CA ASP A 68 -9.72 -13.26 0.77
C ASP A 68 -10.10 -11.78 0.88
N PHE A 69 -11.01 -11.36 0.02
CA PHE A 69 -11.54 -9.99 -0.01
C PHE A 69 -12.78 -9.79 0.87
N THR A 70 -13.21 -10.79 1.65
CA THR A 70 -14.47 -10.76 2.42
C THR A 70 -14.46 -9.71 3.53
N LYS A 71 -13.29 -9.43 4.12
CA LYS A 71 -13.10 -8.40 5.15
C LYS A 71 -12.81 -7.01 4.58
N GLY A 72 -12.99 -6.85 3.28
CA GLY A 72 -12.68 -5.63 2.55
C GLY A 72 -11.36 -5.75 1.79
N PHE A 73 -11.21 -4.90 0.79
CA PHE A 73 -10.03 -4.84 -0.05
C PHE A 73 -9.82 -3.40 -0.53
N LYS A 74 -8.62 -3.12 -1.03
CA LYS A 74 -8.32 -1.83 -1.62
C LYS A 74 -7.65 -2.02 -2.98
N LYS A 75 -8.18 -1.32 -3.98
CA LYS A 75 -7.60 -1.25 -5.32
C LYS A 75 -6.68 -0.04 -5.35
N TYR A 76 -5.49 -0.22 -5.91
CA TYR A 76 -4.56 0.86 -6.15
C TYR A 76 -3.74 0.55 -7.41
N GLU A 77 -3.18 1.58 -8.03
CA GLU A 77 -2.46 1.46 -9.29
C GLU A 77 -1.01 1.02 -9.05
N LEU A 78 -0.63 -0.13 -9.64
CA LEU A 78 0.70 -0.70 -9.42
C LEU A 78 1.82 0.19 -9.98
N ILE A 79 1.63 0.76 -11.18
CA ILE A 79 2.63 1.61 -11.83
C ILE A 79 2.91 2.84 -10.98
N THR A 80 1.88 3.52 -10.49
CA THR A 80 2.02 4.62 -9.52
C THR A 80 2.70 4.17 -8.22
N ALA A 81 2.28 3.04 -7.63
CA ALA A 81 2.91 2.53 -6.41
C ALA A 81 4.42 2.25 -6.58
N MET A 82 4.84 1.78 -7.76
CA MET A 82 6.24 1.51 -8.09
C MET A 82 7.10 2.77 -8.28
N LYS A 83 6.50 3.95 -8.51
CA LYS A 83 7.23 5.21 -8.66
C LYS A 83 7.73 5.77 -7.33
N PHE A 84 7.11 5.39 -6.21
CA PHE A 84 7.47 5.93 -4.90
C PHE A 84 8.87 5.48 -4.45
N LYS A 85 9.61 6.43 -3.87
CA LYS A 85 10.94 6.23 -3.30
C LYS A 85 10.86 5.98 -1.80
N SER A 86 9.92 6.61 -1.10
CA SER A 86 9.69 6.38 0.32
C SER A 86 8.78 5.18 0.54
N VAL A 87 9.22 4.28 1.41
CA VAL A 87 8.36 3.20 1.93
C VAL A 87 7.11 3.79 2.62
N TYR A 88 7.21 4.96 3.23
CA TYR A 88 6.07 5.61 3.91
C TYR A 88 5.06 6.16 2.91
N ALA A 89 5.50 6.74 1.79
CA ALA A 89 4.59 7.21 0.74
C ALA A 89 3.78 6.04 0.19
N MET A 90 4.42 4.90 -0.09
CA MET A 90 3.72 3.68 -0.52
C MET A 90 2.69 3.21 0.53
N ARG A 91 3.04 3.16 1.81
CA ARG A 91 2.11 2.78 2.88
C ARG A 91 0.92 3.73 3.01
N PHE A 92 1.14 5.03 2.94
CA PHE A 92 0.05 5.99 2.98
C PHE A 92 -0.79 5.97 1.70
N TYR A 93 -0.18 5.71 0.54
CA TYR A 93 -0.93 5.47 -0.69
C TYR A 93 -1.86 4.26 -0.55
N GLU A 94 -1.35 3.15 -0.01
CA GLU A 94 -2.15 1.97 0.31
C GLU A 94 -3.29 2.32 1.28
N LEU A 95 -3.06 3.17 2.29
CA LEU A 95 -4.13 3.59 3.21
C LEU A 95 -5.17 4.50 2.57
N MET A 96 -4.76 5.42 1.69
CA MET A 96 -5.60 6.51 1.18
C MET A 96 -6.23 6.22 -0.20
N SER A 97 -5.70 5.27 -0.98
CA SER A 97 -6.23 4.96 -2.31
C SER A 97 -7.71 4.55 -2.25
N GLY A 98 -8.55 5.14 -3.09
CA GLY A 98 -9.99 4.92 -3.09
C GLY A 98 -10.74 5.35 -1.81
N GLN A 99 -10.06 6.00 -0.87
CA GLN A 99 -10.70 6.50 0.35
C GLN A 99 -11.42 7.82 0.07
N THR A 100 -12.70 7.91 0.44
CA THR A 100 -13.49 9.15 0.30
C THR A 100 -13.81 9.81 1.64
N GLN A 101 -13.75 9.05 2.75
CA GLN A 101 -14.07 9.52 4.08
C GLN A 101 -12.81 9.71 4.94
N PRO A 102 -12.79 10.68 5.87
CA PRO A 102 -11.69 10.84 6.80
C PRO A 102 -11.44 9.56 7.61
N LEU A 103 -10.16 9.23 7.81
CA LEU A 103 -9.74 8.04 8.55
C LEU A 103 -8.92 8.47 9.77
N PHE A 104 -9.40 8.13 10.96
CA PHE A 104 -8.58 8.24 12.16
C PHE A 104 -7.62 7.05 12.28
N VAL A 105 -6.36 7.33 12.55
CA VAL A 105 -5.32 6.33 12.84
C VAL A 105 -4.60 6.72 14.13
N SER A 106 -4.52 5.79 15.07
CA SER A 106 -3.75 6.01 16.30
C SER A 106 -2.25 6.03 16.00
N LEU A 107 -1.49 6.72 16.84
CA LEU A 107 -0.02 6.68 16.76
C LEU A 107 0.50 5.31 17.23
N GLU A 108 -0.05 4.82 18.34
CA GLU A 108 0.35 3.59 19.04
C GLU A 108 -0.78 2.54 19.04
N GLY A 109 -0.45 1.31 19.42
CA GLY A 109 -1.37 0.16 19.51
C GLY A 109 -1.26 -0.80 18.33
N SER A 110 -1.98 -1.93 18.39
CA SER A 110 -1.99 -2.96 17.34
C SER A 110 -2.36 -2.39 15.96
N ASP A 111 -3.25 -1.41 15.94
CA ASP A 111 -3.69 -0.72 14.73
C ASP A 111 -3.03 0.66 14.54
N GLY A 112 -2.05 0.99 15.38
CA GLY A 112 -1.34 2.26 15.32
C GLY A 112 -0.36 2.34 14.15
N LEU A 113 -0.06 3.57 13.74
CA LEU A 113 0.87 3.82 12.65
C LEU A 113 2.27 3.25 12.91
N ARG A 114 2.76 3.27 14.17
CA ARG A 114 4.08 2.70 14.47
C ARG A 114 4.13 1.19 14.28
N GLU A 115 3.09 0.48 14.68
CA GLU A 115 3.01 -0.97 14.52
C GLU A 115 2.87 -1.34 13.04
N ARG A 116 1.89 -0.74 12.37
CA ARG A 116 1.58 -1.00 10.95
C ARG A 116 2.76 -0.71 10.02
N PHE A 117 3.59 0.28 10.35
CA PHE A 117 4.75 0.66 9.53
C PHE A 117 6.07 0.07 10.04
N CYS A 118 6.03 -0.79 11.05
CA CYS A 118 7.20 -1.42 11.66
C CYS A 118 8.23 -0.38 12.17
N LEU A 119 7.73 0.65 12.87
CA LEU A 119 8.47 1.78 13.42
C LEU A 119 8.48 1.76 14.97
N GLN A 120 8.23 0.61 15.58
CA GLN A 120 8.38 0.43 17.02
C GLN A 120 9.83 0.78 17.42
N GLY A 121 9.98 1.60 18.46
CA GLY A 121 11.29 2.08 18.93
C GLY A 121 12.00 3.11 18.03
N LYS A 122 11.41 3.53 16.90
CA LYS A 122 11.95 4.58 16.02
C LYS A 122 11.15 5.86 16.16
N TYR A 123 11.79 7.03 16.05
CA TYR A 123 11.15 8.35 16.19
C TYR A 123 10.47 8.53 17.56
N GLU A 124 11.23 8.40 18.65
CA GLU A 124 10.71 8.53 20.02
C GLU A 124 9.89 9.82 20.20
N ARG A 125 10.36 10.93 19.63
CA ARG A 125 9.64 12.20 19.61
C ARG A 125 8.58 12.19 18.50
N VAL A 126 7.34 12.51 18.88
CA VAL A 126 6.20 12.60 17.94
C VAL A 126 6.46 13.59 16.81
N ASN A 127 7.16 14.70 17.07
CA ASN A 127 7.51 15.69 16.05
C ASN A 127 8.43 15.10 14.97
N ASP A 128 9.35 14.21 15.35
CA ASP A 128 10.22 13.52 14.39
C ASP A 128 9.41 12.51 13.57
N PHE A 129 8.49 11.79 14.21
CA PHE A 129 7.57 10.89 13.52
C PHE A 129 6.76 11.65 12.46
N LYS A 130 6.15 12.77 12.83
CA LYS A 130 5.40 13.63 11.90
C LYS A 130 6.28 14.07 10.74
N ARG A 131 7.46 14.65 11.03
CA ARG A 131 8.34 15.22 10.01
C ARG A 131 8.88 14.18 9.02
N TYR A 132 9.32 13.02 9.52
CA TYR A 132 10.02 12.03 8.71
C TYR A 132 9.11 10.95 8.12
N VAL A 133 7.90 10.77 8.65
CA VAL A 133 6.96 9.74 8.22
C VAL A 133 5.78 10.38 7.50
N ILE A 134 5.02 11.25 8.19
CA ILE A 134 3.78 11.83 7.67
C ILE A 134 4.06 12.90 6.62
N ASP A 135 4.81 13.93 6.98
CA ASP A 135 5.07 15.08 6.10
C ASP A 135 5.91 14.66 4.88
N ALA A 136 6.88 13.77 5.09
CA ALA A 136 7.69 13.19 4.02
C ALA A 136 6.85 12.38 3.02
N ALA A 137 5.93 11.54 3.51
CA ALA A 137 5.02 10.78 2.66
C ALA A 137 4.04 11.70 1.92
N LYS A 138 3.43 12.66 2.63
CA LYS A 138 2.50 13.62 2.05
C LYS A 138 3.15 14.37 0.89
N LYS A 139 4.36 14.88 1.09
CA LYS A 139 5.10 15.61 0.05
C LYS A 139 5.29 14.77 -1.21
N GLU A 140 5.71 13.52 -1.06
CA GLU A 140 5.92 12.64 -2.22
C GLU A 140 4.60 12.28 -2.93
N LEU A 141 3.51 12.05 -2.19
CA LEU A 141 2.20 11.79 -2.76
C LEU A 141 1.63 13.01 -3.49
N ASP A 142 1.77 14.20 -2.91
CA ASP A 142 1.39 15.47 -3.54
C ASP A 142 2.17 15.75 -4.83
N GLU A 143 3.34 15.13 -5.03
CA GLU A 143 4.15 15.30 -6.24
C GLU A 143 3.84 14.22 -7.30
N SER A 144 3.56 12.98 -6.89
CA SER A 144 3.67 11.81 -7.77
C SER A 144 2.44 10.89 -7.82
N SER A 145 1.35 11.22 -7.11
CA SER A 145 0.19 10.33 -6.94
C SER A 145 -1.14 11.05 -7.24
N PRO A 146 -2.15 10.34 -7.78
CA PRO A 146 -3.53 10.82 -7.80
C PRO A 146 -4.17 10.86 -6.41
N TYR A 147 -3.66 10.07 -5.45
CA TYR A 147 -4.17 10.05 -4.08
C TYR A 147 -3.14 10.63 -3.12
N SER A 148 -3.58 11.57 -2.29
CA SER A 148 -2.84 12.15 -1.17
C SER A 148 -3.75 12.33 0.03
N PHE A 149 -3.29 13.07 1.04
CA PHE A 149 -4.06 13.35 2.24
C PHE A 149 -3.65 14.67 2.92
N VAL A 150 -4.53 15.16 3.79
CA VAL A 150 -4.22 16.16 4.81
C VAL A 150 -4.30 15.47 6.17
N ALA A 151 -3.24 15.56 6.97
CA ALA A 151 -3.20 14.97 8.30
C ALA A 151 -3.49 16.04 9.37
N LYS A 152 -4.56 15.83 10.14
CA LYS A 152 -4.86 16.62 11.33
C LYS A 152 -4.41 15.86 12.58
N GLU A 153 -3.57 16.47 13.40
CA GLU A 153 -3.18 15.91 14.70
C GLU A 153 -4.39 15.84 15.64
N GLU A 154 -4.59 14.68 16.25
CA GLU A 154 -5.54 14.49 17.34
C GLU A 154 -4.79 14.35 18.67
N LYS A 155 -5.27 15.06 19.69
CA LYS A 155 -4.61 15.18 20.99
C LYS A 155 -5.57 14.83 22.12
N GLU A 156 -5.03 14.14 23.11
CA GLU A 156 -5.67 13.94 24.41
C GLU A 156 -4.86 14.74 25.44
N GLY A 157 -5.41 15.87 25.85
CA GLY A 157 -4.67 16.87 26.62
C GLY A 157 -3.44 17.38 25.85
N LYS A 158 -2.24 17.17 26.41
CA LYS A 158 -0.96 17.55 25.77
C LYS A 158 -0.36 16.45 24.90
N LYS A 159 -0.88 15.22 24.96
CA LYS A 159 -0.33 14.06 24.27
C LYS A 159 -0.99 13.91 22.91
N VAL A 160 -0.19 13.71 21.86
CA VAL A 160 -0.71 13.33 20.54
C VAL A 160 -1.09 11.86 20.57
N ILE A 161 -2.33 11.55 20.22
CA ILE A 161 -2.86 10.18 20.21
C ILE A 161 -2.88 9.57 18.81
N GLY A 162 -2.85 10.40 17.76
CA GLY A 162 -2.92 9.94 16.38
C GLY A 162 -3.21 11.08 15.42
N TRP A 163 -3.68 10.71 14.23
CA TRP A 163 -4.05 11.65 13.17
C TRP A 163 -5.36 11.26 12.50
N THR A 164 -6.15 12.28 12.16
CA THR A 164 -7.25 12.13 11.21
C THR A 164 -6.72 12.48 9.82
N LEU A 165 -6.74 11.50 8.92
CA LEU A 165 -6.30 11.61 7.54
C LEU A 165 -7.50 11.93 6.65
N PHE A 166 -7.49 13.12 6.05
CA PHE A 166 -8.51 13.54 5.10
C PHE A 166 -8.02 13.22 3.68
N PRO A 167 -8.72 12.35 2.92
CA PRO A 167 -8.30 12.00 1.56
C PRO A 167 -8.34 13.20 0.63
N VAL A 168 -7.35 13.29 -0.25
CA VAL A 168 -7.29 14.26 -1.36
C VAL A 168 -7.09 13.49 -2.64
N PHE A 169 -7.89 13.79 -3.65
CA PHE A 169 -7.82 13.17 -4.97
C PHE A 169 -7.52 14.22 -6.03
N PHE A 170 -6.52 13.93 -6.86
CA PHE A 170 -6.08 14.74 -7.99
C PHE A 170 -6.52 14.04 -9.27
N GLU A 171 -7.68 14.43 -9.80
CA GLU A 171 -8.25 13.84 -11.02
C GLU A 171 -7.26 13.86 -12.19
N ASP A 172 -6.52 14.96 -12.35
CA ASP A 172 -5.57 15.21 -13.44
C ASP A 172 -4.36 14.25 -13.48
N ARG A 173 -4.17 13.45 -12.44
CA ARG A 173 -3.00 12.56 -12.27
C ARG A 173 -3.34 11.08 -12.24
N GLU A 174 -4.63 10.76 -12.35
CA GLU A 174 -5.07 9.38 -12.50
C GLU A 174 -4.73 8.87 -13.91
N ASP A 175 -4.52 7.56 -14.04
CA ASP A 175 -4.31 6.93 -15.33
C ASP A 175 -5.47 7.30 -16.30
N PRO A 176 -5.17 7.85 -17.49
CA PRO A 176 -6.20 8.20 -18.48
C PRO A 176 -7.15 7.06 -18.84
N ALA A 177 -6.67 5.81 -18.83
CA ALA A 177 -7.52 4.65 -19.08
C ALA A 177 -8.56 4.44 -17.97
N LEU A 178 -8.18 4.66 -16.70
CA LEU A 178 -9.09 4.59 -15.56
C LEU A 178 -10.10 5.74 -15.58
N GLN A 179 -9.65 6.96 -15.93
CA GLN A 179 -10.53 8.10 -16.11
C GLN A 179 -11.59 7.84 -17.19
N GLU A 180 -11.18 7.30 -18.33
CA GLU A 180 -12.10 6.99 -19.43
C GLU A 180 -13.09 5.90 -19.03
N GLN A 181 -12.62 4.85 -18.35
CA GLN A 181 -13.49 3.80 -17.83
C GLN A 181 -14.52 4.36 -16.84
N ALA A 182 -14.11 5.24 -15.93
CA ALA A 182 -15.01 5.90 -14.98
C ALA A 182 -16.01 6.83 -15.69
N ARG A 183 -15.57 7.56 -16.73
CA ARG A 183 -16.42 8.43 -17.55
C ARG A 183 -17.48 7.61 -18.29
N MET A 184 -17.08 6.53 -18.95
CA MET A 184 -17.98 5.62 -19.65
C MET A 184 -18.99 4.98 -18.69
N ALA A 185 -18.55 4.52 -17.51
CA ALA A 185 -19.44 3.97 -16.48
C ALA A 185 -20.51 4.99 -16.02
N LYS A 186 -20.13 6.26 -15.80
CA LYS A 186 -21.08 7.33 -15.45
C LYS A 186 -22.11 7.58 -16.56
N VAL A 187 -21.69 7.61 -17.82
CA VAL A 187 -22.60 7.78 -18.97
C VAL A 187 -23.56 6.59 -19.08
N THR A 188 -23.06 5.36 -18.97
CA THR A 188 -23.91 4.16 -19.00
C THR A 188 -24.92 4.13 -17.85
N ALA A 189 -24.50 4.44 -16.62
CA ALA A 189 -25.40 4.48 -15.47
C ALA A 189 -26.51 5.53 -15.64
N ARG A 190 -26.18 6.70 -16.21
CA ARG A 190 -27.16 7.74 -16.52
C ARG A 190 -28.17 7.27 -17.57
N LEU A 191 -27.72 6.65 -18.65
CA LEU A 191 -28.60 6.09 -19.69
C LEU A 191 -29.53 5.00 -19.15
N GLN A 192 -29.04 4.16 -18.22
CA GLN A 192 -29.86 3.13 -17.58
C GLN A 192 -30.94 3.73 -16.66
N LEU A 193 -30.62 4.80 -15.93
CA LEU A 193 -31.61 5.53 -15.13
C LEU A 193 -32.67 6.20 -16.02
N GLU A 194 -32.27 6.83 -17.13
CA GLU A 194 -33.19 7.47 -18.08
C GLU A 194 -34.14 6.45 -18.76
N ASN A 195 -33.67 5.22 -19.01
CA ASN A 195 -34.48 4.15 -19.59
C ASN A 195 -35.46 3.49 -18.60
N ASN A 196 -35.25 3.62 -17.29
CA ASN A 196 -36.10 3.03 -16.24
C ASN A 196 -37.22 3.97 -15.73
N VAL A 197 -37.40 5.14 -16.35
CA VAL A 197 -38.40 6.16 -15.96
C VAL A 197 -39.69 6.08 -16.83
N TYR A 198 -39.90 4.97 -17.55
CA TYR A 198 -41.10 4.72 -18.35
C TYR A 198 -41.87 3.49 -17.85
#